data_AF-A0A087TSJ0-F1
#
_entry.id   AF-A0A087TSJ0-F1
#
_cell.length_a   1.000
_cell.length_b   1.000
_cell.length_c   1.000
_cell.angle_alpha   90.00
_cell.angle_beta   90.00
_cell.angle_gamma   90.00
#
_symmetry.space_group_name_H-M   'P 1'
#
loop_
_entity.id
_entity.type
_entity.pdbx_description
1 polymer ?
#
loop_
_entity_poly.entity_id
_entity_poly.type
_entity_poly.pdbx_seq_one_letter_code
_entity_poly.pdbx_strand_id
1 'polypeptide(L)'
;MLGSVVTVLLAAYVNVVCGQVVLYAIFNNAGIRGNITFYQGPEDINVTISVHLSSVNPEPRSFAWGIHSFPVFFDTKSPCASSELGSNFYDLAKHHGSIMIPATDGIPQVFTDSEIQLRGSNTIWGRSLLLRNIAYNTNLRACANIASDGDTKTVEATFSAPVVGTVIFRQGELGETTIFANVFHTTEDYTPSTNHEWRILATDILDTTKELSRKRRCE
;
A
#
# COMPACT_ATOMS: atom_id res chain seq x y z
N MET A 1 -28.92 -19.08 51.42
CA MET A 1 -28.88 -18.09 50.31
C MET A 1 -27.74 -18.48 49.40
N LEU A 2 -28.02 -19.18 48.30
CA LEU A 2 -27.04 -19.46 47.24
C LEU A 2 -27.37 -18.51 46.10
N GLY A 3 -26.52 -17.51 45.90
CA GLY A 3 -26.64 -16.53 44.83
C GLY A 3 -26.09 -17.09 43.53
N SER A 4 -26.95 -17.23 42.53
CA SER A 4 -26.56 -17.59 41.17
C SER A 4 -25.83 -16.40 40.51
N VAL A 5 -24.57 -16.60 40.13
CA VAL A 5 -23.84 -15.65 39.29
C VAL A 5 -24.25 -15.92 37.83
N VAL A 6 -25.02 -15.01 37.25
CA VAL A 6 -25.37 -15.03 35.82
C VAL A 6 -24.28 -14.26 35.08
N THR A 7 -23.40 -14.99 34.40
CA THR A 7 -22.38 -14.41 33.53
C THR A 7 -23.01 -14.12 32.17
N VAL A 8 -23.30 -12.85 31.87
CA VAL A 8 -23.76 -12.41 30.56
C VAL A 8 -22.56 -12.29 29.64
N LEU A 9 -22.40 -13.24 28.72
CA LEU A 9 -21.47 -13.13 27.59
C LEU A 9 -22.05 -12.14 26.58
N LEU A 10 -21.61 -10.88 26.63
CA LEU A 10 -21.81 -9.94 25.52
C LEU A 10 -20.89 -10.37 24.38
N ALA A 11 -21.46 -11.04 23.37
CA ALA A 11 -20.82 -11.19 22.08
C ALA A 11 -20.59 -9.79 21.50
N ALA A 12 -19.33 -9.34 21.44
CA ALA A 12 -18.96 -8.17 20.69
C ALA A 12 -19.24 -8.48 19.21
N TYR A 13 -20.32 -7.95 18.68
CA TYR A 13 -20.57 -7.93 17.24
C TYR A 13 -19.45 -7.10 16.61
N VAL A 14 -18.45 -7.79 16.05
CA VAL A 14 -17.56 -7.17 15.08
C VAL A 14 -18.45 -6.85 13.89
N ASN A 15 -18.83 -5.58 13.74
CA ASN A 15 -19.43 -5.09 12.52
C ASN A 15 -18.39 -5.26 11.42
N VAL A 16 -18.41 -6.40 10.74
CA VAL A 16 -17.75 -6.51 9.44
C VAL A 16 -18.50 -5.53 8.56
N VAL A 17 -17.89 -4.38 8.30
CA VAL A 17 -18.41 -3.43 7.32
C VAL A 17 -18.28 -4.11 5.96
N CYS A 18 -19.31 -4.87 5.60
CA CYS A 18 -19.51 -5.49 4.30
C CYS A 18 -19.95 -4.40 3.33
N GLY A 19 -19.03 -3.46 3.07
CA GLY A 19 -19.20 -2.38 2.11
C GLY A 19 -18.35 -2.66 0.89
N GLN A 20 -18.86 -2.27 -0.28
CA GLN A 20 -18.09 -2.30 -1.52
C GLN A 20 -16.71 -1.64 -1.33
N VAL A 21 -15.70 -2.16 -2.00
CA VAL A 21 -14.35 -1.63 -1.99
C VAL A 21 -13.95 -1.30 -3.40
N VAL A 22 -13.43 -0.09 -3.58
CA VAL A 22 -12.84 0.33 -4.86
C VAL A 22 -11.46 0.88 -4.60
N LEU A 23 -10.46 0.30 -5.25
CA LEU A 23 -9.09 0.79 -5.28
C LEU A 23 -8.72 1.23 -6.69
N TYR A 24 -7.85 2.23 -6.77
CA TYR A 24 -7.40 2.85 -8.00
C TYR A 24 -5.87 2.84 -8.06
N ALA A 25 -5.35 2.49 -9.23
CA ALA A 25 -3.96 2.74 -9.62
C ALA A 25 -3.96 3.77 -10.74
N ILE A 26 -3.67 5.04 -10.41
CA ILE A 26 -3.72 6.15 -11.36
C ILE A 26 -2.35 6.31 -12.04
N PHE A 27 -2.33 6.19 -13.36
CA PHE A 27 -1.14 6.36 -14.18
C PHE A 27 -1.12 7.74 -14.82
N ASN A 28 0.01 8.43 -14.69
CA ASN A 28 0.30 9.68 -15.39
C ASN A 28 1.81 9.82 -15.58
N ASN A 29 2.48 8.74 -16.00
CA ASN A 29 3.92 8.68 -16.22
C ASN A 29 4.24 7.82 -17.45
N ALA A 30 5.47 7.97 -17.98
CA ALA A 30 5.96 7.19 -19.11
C ALA A 30 5.06 7.22 -20.37
N GLY A 31 4.32 8.31 -20.57
CA GLY A 31 3.39 8.46 -21.69
C GLY A 31 2.09 7.67 -21.56
N ILE A 32 1.82 7.05 -20.41
CA ILE A 32 0.58 6.34 -20.09
C ILE A 32 -0.28 7.21 -19.18
N ARG A 33 -1.59 7.24 -19.47
CA ARG A 33 -2.59 8.02 -18.71
C ARG A 33 -3.84 7.21 -18.45
N GLY A 34 -4.46 7.44 -17.30
CA GLY A 34 -5.74 6.84 -16.91
C GLY A 34 -5.60 6.07 -15.60
N ASN A 35 -6.40 5.02 -15.42
CA ASN A 35 -6.31 4.20 -14.22
C ASN A 35 -6.59 2.72 -14.49
N ILE A 36 -6.18 1.89 -13.53
CA ILE A 36 -6.68 0.54 -13.35
C ILE A 36 -7.48 0.53 -12.05
N THR A 37 -8.68 -0.03 -12.08
CA THR A 37 -9.57 -0.12 -10.92
C THR A 37 -9.69 -1.55 -10.45
N PHE A 38 -9.78 -1.73 -9.14
CA PHE A 38 -10.05 -2.99 -8.47
C PHE A 38 -11.34 -2.81 -7.67
N TYR A 39 -12.38 -3.56 -8.03
CA TYR A 39 -13.70 -3.46 -7.45
C TYR A 39 -14.10 -4.78 -6.82
N GLN A 40 -14.62 -4.73 -5.60
CA GLN A 40 -15.28 -5.85 -4.94
C GLN A 40 -16.55 -5.35 -4.27
N GLY A 41 -17.71 -5.86 -4.69
CA GLY A 41 -18.98 -5.61 -4.02
C GLY A 41 -19.07 -6.30 -2.65
N PRO A 42 -20.11 -6.00 -1.86
CA PRO A 42 -20.28 -6.57 -0.52
C PRO A 42 -20.29 -8.11 -0.49
N GLU A 43 -20.97 -8.73 -1.45
CA GLU A 43 -21.14 -10.18 -1.55
C GLU A 43 -20.19 -10.83 -2.57
N ASP A 44 -19.35 -10.02 -3.23
CA ASP A 44 -18.45 -10.51 -4.26
C ASP A 44 -17.27 -11.25 -3.62
N ILE A 45 -17.07 -12.49 -4.04
CA ILE A 45 -15.90 -13.28 -3.62
C ILE A 45 -14.66 -12.80 -4.37
N ASN A 46 -14.82 -12.48 -5.65
CA ASN A 46 -13.72 -12.14 -6.55
C ASN A 46 -13.64 -10.63 -6.77
N VAL A 47 -12.41 -10.17 -7.06
CA VAL A 47 -12.12 -8.80 -7.45
C VAL A 47 -12.28 -8.65 -8.96
N THR A 48 -13.03 -7.65 -9.38
CA THR A 48 -13.09 -7.21 -10.77
C THR A 48 -12.01 -6.18 -11.03
N ILE A 49 -11.19 -6.39 -12.07
CA ILE A 49 -10.10 -5.50 -12.46
C ILE A 49 -10.46 -4.86 -13.80
N SER A 50 -10.60 -3.54 -13.86
CA SER A 50 -10.93 -2.83 -15.10
C SER A 50 -9.81 -1.88 -15.51
N VAL A 51 -9.34 -2.02 -16.75
CA VAL A 51 -8.22 -1.23 -17.30
C VAL A 51 -8.75 -0.09 -18.16
N HIS A 52 -8.51 1.13 -17.71
CA HIS A 52 -8.88 2.38 -18.40
C HIS A 52 -7.63 3.20 -18.68
N LEU A 53 -6.78 2.69 -19.56
CA LEU A 53 -5.49 3.31 -19.90
C LEU A 53 -5.43 3.74 -21.37
N SER A 54 -4.78 4.88 -21.58
CA SER A 54 -4.44 5.47 -22.87
C SER A 54 -2.95 5.74 -22.93
N SER A 55 -2.42 5.89 -24.15
CA SER A 55 -1.02 6.20 -24.39
C SER A 55 -0.89 7.38 -25.34
N VAL A 56 0.16 8.19 -25.15
CA VAL A 56 0.52 9.29 -26.07
C VAL A 56 0.87 8.75 -27.46
N ASN A 57 1.42 7.53 -27.54
CA ASN A 57 1.58 6.82 -28.80
C ASN A 57 0.27 6.09 -29.16
N PRO A 58 -0.32 6.34 -30.35
CA PRO A 58 -1.55 5.69 -30.79
C PRO A 58 -1.39 4.19 -31.11
N GLU A 59 -0.16 3.70 -31.35
CA GLU A 59 0.09 2.29 -31.64
C GLU A 59 -0.12 1.43 -30.38
N PRO A 60 -1.03 0.44 -30.42
CA PRO A 60 -1.23 -0.50 -29.31
C PRO A 60 0.06 -1.26 -28.99
N ARG A 61 0.47 -1.20 -27.72
CA ARG A 61 1.63 -1.92 -27.21
C ARG A 61 1.20 -2.87 -26.10
N SER A 62 1.88 -4.02 -26.04
CA SER A 62 1.65 -5.01 -25.00
C SER A 62 2.50 -4.70 -23.75
N PHE A 63 1.89 -4.84 -22.58
CA PHE A 63 2.50 -4.64 -21.27
C PHE A 63 2.28 -5.86 -20.37
N ALA A 64 3.36 -6.36 -19.80
CA ALA A 64 3.30 -7.16 -18.59
C ALA A 64 2.97 -6.24 -17.42
N TRP A 65 2.27 -6.76 -16.43
CA TRP A 65 1.74 -5.99 -15.33
C TRP A 65 1.70 -6.84 -14.07
N GLY A 66 1.93 -6.20 -12.92
CA GLY A 66 2.02 -6.90 -11.65
C GLY A 66 2.06 -5.95 -10.46
N ILE A 67 1.57 -6.43 -9.33
CA ILE A 67 1.52 -5.72 -8.05
C ILE A 67 2.83 -5.97 -7.33
N HIS A 68 3.47 -4.92 -6.85
CA HIS A 68 4.73 -4.95 -6.14
C HIS A 68 4.56 -4.56 -4.68
N SER A 69 5.46 -5.06 -3.83
CA SER A 69 5.30 -4.98 -2.38
C SER A 69 5.37 -3.56 -1.81
N PHE A 70 6.17 -2.66 -2.39
CA PHE A 70 6.39 -1.32 -1.87
C PHE A 70 5.60 -0.26 -2.67
N PRO A 71 5.21 0.86 -2.03
CA PRO A 71 4.63 1.99 -2.73
C PRO A 71 5.68 2.66 -3.63
N VAL A 72 5.19 3.36 -4.65
CA VAL A 72 5.99 4.23 -5.52
C VAL A 72 6.32 5.52 -4.79
N PHE A 73 7.61 5.79 -4.65
CA PHE A 73 8.18 7.07 -4.23
C PHE A 73 8.65 7.85 -5.46
N PHE A 74 7.83 8.80 -5.92
CA PHE A 74 8.04 9.53 -7.18
C PHE A 74 9.20 10.53 -7.16
N ASP A 75 9.73 10.85 -5.99
CA ASP A 75 10.91 11.69 -5.74
C ASP A 75 12.24 10.95 -5.97
N THR A 76 12.21 9.62 -6.09
CA THR A 76 13.41 8.83 -6.41
C THR A 76 13.84 8.99 -7.88
N LYS A 77 15.11 8.66 -8.17
CA LYS A 77 15.66 8.76 -9.54
C LYS A 77 14.99 7.83 -10.54
N SER A 78 14.52 6.66 -10.10
CA SER A 78 13.87 5.67 -10.96
C SER A 78 12.70 5.00 -10.23
N PRO A 79 11.56 5.71 -10.06
CA PRO A 79 10.46 5.26 -9.19
C PRO A 79 9.87 3.90 -9.56
N CYS A 80 9.94 3.52 -10.85
CA CYS A 80 9.40 2.26 -11.35
C CYS A 80 10.48 1.15 -11.50
N ALA A 81 11.68 1.37 -10.97
CA ALA A 81 12.71 0.34 -10.96
C ALA A 81 12.34 -0.78 -10.00
N SER A 82 12.67 -2.02 -10.36
CA SER A 82 12.38 -3.20 -9.52
C SER A 82 13.10 -3.15 -8.17
N SER A 83 14.21 -2.40 -8.06
CA SER A 83 14.91 -2.15 -6.79
C SER A 83 14.12 -1.26 -5.84
N GLU A 84 13.27 -0.36 -6.36
CA GLU A 84 12.46 0.58 -5.55
C GLU A 84 11.12 -0.04 -5.14
N LEU A 85 10.51 -0.82 -6.05
CA LEU A 85 9.17 -1.38 -5.83
C LEU A 85 9.18 -2.65 -4.96
N GLY A 86 10.35 -3.22 -4.69
CA GLY A 86 10.50 -4.46 -3.94
C GLY A 86 10.03 -5.70 -4.72
N SER A 87 9.75 -6.78 -3.98
CA SER A 87 9.35 -8.06 -4.58
C SER A 87 8.05 -7.96 -5.39
N ASN A 88 7.93 -8.79 -6.42
CA ASN A 88 6.67 -9.00 -7.13
C ASN A 88 5.69 -9.71 -6.18
N PHE A 89 4.72 -8.96 -5.67
CA PHE A 89 3.72 -9.44 -4.74
C PHE A 89 2.68 -10.32 -5.44
N TYR A 90 2.24 -9.91 -6.64
CA TYR A 90 1.27 -10.65 -7.43
C TYR A 90 1.43 -10.37 -8.93
N ASP A 91 1.69 -11.42 -9.72
CA ASP A 91 1.96 -11.31 -11.16
C ASP A 91 0.66 -11.40 -11.97
N LEU A 92 0.02 -10.25 -12.21
CA LEU A 92 -1.22 -10.18 -12.99
C LEU A 92 -1.04 -10.71 -14.42
N ALA A 93 0.11 -10.48 -15.04
CA ALA A 93 0.38 -10.97 -16.39
C ALA A 93 0.44 -12.50 -16.47
N LYS A 94 0.93 -13.17 -15.43
CA LYS A 94 0.95 -14.63 -15.36
C LYS A 94 -0.46 -15.23 -15.24
N HIS A 95 -1.36 -14.57 -14.53
CA HIS A 95 -2.72 -15.08 -14.27
C HIS A 95 -3.73 -14.66 -15.36
N HIS A 96 -3.58 -13.46 -15.91
CA HIS A 96 -4.56 -12.82 -16.81
C HIS A 96 -4.02 -12.52 -18.21
N GLY A 97 -2.73 -12.76 -18.46
CA GLY A 97 -2.06 -12.36 -19.70
C GLY A 97 -1.66 -10.88 -19.71
N SER A 98 -0.95 -10.46 -20.75
CA SER A 98 -0.54 -9.06 -20.95
C SER A 98 -1.73 -8.17 -21.33
N ILE A 99 -1.67 -6.89 -20.98
CA ILE A 99 -2.65 -5.89 -21.42
C ILE A 99 -2.13 -5.06 -22.60
N MET A 100 -3.06 -4.58 -23.44
CA MET A 100 -2.77 -3.69 -24.57
C MET A 100 -3.09 -2.24 -24.22
N ILE A 101 -2.18 -1.31 -24.52
CA ILE A 101 -2.38 0.13 -24.26
C ILE A 101 -1.97 0.93 -25.52
N PRO A 102 -2.89 1.72 -26.14
CA PRO A 102 -4.33 1.74 -25.85
C PRO A 102 -5.00 0.39 -26.16
N ALA A 103 -6.21 0.19 -25.64
CA ALA A 103 -6.99 -1.02 -25.91
C ALA A 103 -7.31 -1.17 -27.40
N THR A 104 -7.21 -2.40 -27.90
CA THR A 104 -7.50 -2.72 -29.31
C THR A 104 -8.98 -2.51 -29.61
N ASP A 105 -9.28 -1.80 -30.69
CA ASP A 105 -10.65 -1.52 -31.18
C ASP A 105 -11.58 -0.87 -30.14
N GLY A 106 -11.01 -0.24 -29.11
CA GLY A 106 -11.77 0.36 -28.00
C GLY A 106 -12.45 -0.65 -27.06
N ILE A 107 -12.12 -1.94 -27.18
CA ILE A 107 -12.69 -3.00 -26.33
C ILE A 107 -12.13 -2.87 -24.91
N PRO A 108 -12.97 -2.67 -23.87
CA PRO A 108 -12.50 -2.62 -22.50
C PRO A 108 -11.84 -3.93 -22.07
N GLN A 109 -10.71 -3.84 -21.38
CA GLN A 109 -10.04 -5.00 -20.79
C GLN A 109 -10.46 -5.13 -19.33
N VAL A 110 -11.20 -6.19 -19.04
CA VAL A 110 -11.75 -6.50 -17.72
C VAL A 110 -11.39 -7.92 -17.33
N PHE A 111 -10.93 -8.10 -16.09
CA PHE A 111 -10.49 -9.37 -15.54
C PHE A 111 -11.18 -9.65 -14.21
N THR A 112 -11.20 -10.91 -13.79
CA THR A 112 -11.75 -11.33 -12.50
C THR A 112 -10.70 -12.17 -11.78
N ASP A 113 -10.39 -11.82 -10.54
CA ASP A 113 -9.33 -12.43 -9.75
C ASP A 113 -9.86 -12.86 -8.38
N SER A 114 -9.57 -14.09 -7.97
CA SER A 114 -10.02 -14.68 -6.70
C SER A 114 -8.96 -14.69 -5.60
N GLU A 115 -7.72 -14.29 -5.90
CA GLU A 115 -6.58 -14.36 -4.97
C GLU A 115 -6.24 -12.99 -4.38
N ILE A 116 -6.49 -11.91 -5.14
CA ILE A 116 -6.28 -10.53 -4.68
C ILE A 116 -7.27 -10.18 -3.58
N GLN A 117 -6.76 -9.55 -2.52
CA GLN A 117 -7.55 -9.03 -1.41
C GLN A 117 -7.52 -7.50 -1.43
N LEU A 118 -8.69 -6.86 -1.30
CA LEU A 118 -8.78 -5.39 -1.17
C LEU A 118 -8.84 -4.94 0.30
N ARG A 119 -8.98 -5.88 1.24
CA ARG A 119 -9.04 -5.65 2.69
C ARG A 119 -8.18 -6.66 3.45
N GLY A 120 -7.83 -6.32 4.69
CA GLY A 120 -7.11 -7.21 5.60
C GLY A 120 -5.60 -7.22 5.37
N SER A 121 -4.89 -8.10 6.10
CA SER A 121 -3.42 -8.05 6.19
C SER A 121 -2.68 -8.25 4.87
N ASN A 122 -3.28 -8.93 3.89
CA ASN A 122 -2.72 -9.13 2.56
C ASN A 122 -3.33 -8.21 1.51
N THR A 123 -3.95 -7.09 1.93
CA THR A 123 -4.51 -6.11 1.00
C THR A 123 -3.47 -5.60 0.00
N ILE A 124 -3.95 -5.28 -1.20
CA ILE A 124 -3.17 -4.56 -2.21
C ILE A 124 -3.19 -3.04 -2.00
N TRP A 125 -3.98 -2.53 -1.06
CA TRP A 125 -3.95 -1.11 -0.69
C TRP A 125 -2.57 -0.70 -0.18
N GLY A 126 -2.07 0.44 -0.64
CA GLY A 126 -0.74 0.96 -0.27
C GLY A 126 0.44 0.27 -0.96
N ARG A 127 0.17 -0.69 -1.86
CA ARG A 127 1.16 -1.30 -2.76
C ARG A 127 1.27 -0.52 -4.07
N SER A 128 2.19 -0.93 -4.94
CA SER A 128 2.33 -0.36 -6.28
C SER A 128 1.90 -1.33 -7.37
N LEU A 129 1.44 -0.79 -8.50
CA LEU A 129 1.22 -1.52 -9.74
C LEU A 129 2.28 -1.10 -10.76
N LEU A 130 2.99 -2.06 -11.33
CA LEU A 130 4.00 -1.86 -12.38
C LEU A 130 3.44 -2.32 -13.73
N LEU A 131 3.60 -1.49 -14.75
CA LEU A 131 3.43 -1.82 -16.16
C LEU A 131 4.80 -1.83 -16.82
N ARG A 132 5.15 -2.94 -17.46
CA ARG A 132 6.41 -3.11 -18.18
C ARG A 132 6.12 -3.48 -19.62
N ASN A 133 6.56 -2.64 -20.54
CA ASN A 133 6.44 -2.92 -21.96
C ASN A 133 7.20 -4.21 -22.31
N ILE A 134 6.58 -5.08 -23.11
CA ILE A 134 7.19 -6.36 -23.53
C ILE A 134 7.63 -6.38 -25.00
N ALA A 135 7.47 -5.28 -25.73
CA ALA A 135 8.00 -5.15 -27.08
C ALA A 135 9.53 -5.16 -27.07
N TYR A 136 10.13 -5.55 -28.20
CA TYR A 136 11.57 -5.61 -28.36
C TYR A 136 12.23 -4.24 -28.17
N ASN A 137 13.42 -4.23 -27.56
CA ASN A 137 14.31 -3.06 -27.41
C ASN A 137 13.70 -1.85 -26.66
N THR A 138 12.76 -2.08 -25.74
CA THR A 138 12.24 -1.03 -24.87
C THR A 138 12.31 -1.42 -23.40
N ASN A 139 12.68 -0.46 -22.54
CA ASN A 139 12.60 -0.58 -21.08
C ASN A 139 11.54 0.39 -20.52
N LEU A 140 10.48 0.65 -21.29
CA LEU A 140 9.39 1.52 -20.86
C LEU A 140 8.66 0.89 -19.67
N ARG A 141 8.66 1.61 -18.55
CA ARG A 141 8.01 1.23 -17.30
C ARG A 141 7.13 2.38 -16.83
N ALA A 142 5.90 2.05 -16.45
CA ALA A 142 5.00 2.96 -15.78
C ALA A 142 4.58 2.32 -14.47
N CYS A 143 4.39 3.12 -13.42
CA CYS A 143 3.99 2.61 -12.12
C CYS A 143 3.07 3.59 -11.41
N ALA A 144 2.23 3.06 -10.54
CA ALA A 144 1.25 3.81 -9.77
C ALA A 144 1.05 3.21 -8.38
N ASN A 145 0.67 4.04 -7.40
CA ASN A 145 0.22 3.57 -6.09
C ASN A 145 -1.23 3.09 -6.15
N ILE A 146 -1.54 2.00 -5.47
CA ILE A 146 -2.89 1.47 -5.32
C ILE A 146 -3.50 2.08 -4.05
N ALA A 147 -4.56 2.85 -4.19
CA ALA A 147 -5.22 3.54 -3.07
C ALA A 147 -6.73 3.63 -3.27
N SER A 148 -7.46 3.89 -2.18
CA SER A 148 -8.87 4.29 -2.20
C SER A 148 -9.00 5.80 -2.49
N ASP A 149 -10.18 6.24 -2.91
CA ASP A 149 -10.51 7.67 -3.12
C ASP A 149 -10.72 8.45 -1.79
N GLY A 150 -10.81 7.73 -0.68
CA GLY A 150 -11.02 8.28 0.65
C GLY A 150 -9.81 8.98 1.27
N ASP A 151 -10.07 9.72 2.34
CA ASP A 151 -9.03 10.42 3.10
C ASP A 151 -7.97 9.44 3.59
N THR A 152 -6.71 9.86 3.49
CA THR A 152 -5.57 9.09 3.99
C THR A 152 -4.82 9.90 5.03
N LYS A 153 -4.62 9.30 6.20
CA LYS A 153 -3.77 9.87 7.25
C LYS A 153 -2.36 9.30 7.12
N THR A 154 -1.37 10.18 7.07
CA THR A 154 0.04 9.80 7.01
C THR A 154 0.78 10.42 8.19
N VAL A 155 1.59 9.62 8.86
CA VAL A 155 2.51 10.05 9.92
C VAL A 155 3.90 9.54 9.59
N GLU A 156 4.89 10.41 9.73
CA GLU A 156 6.29 10.10 9.47
C GLU A 156 7.11 10.25 10.76
N ALA A 157 7.93 9.24 11.06
CA ALA A 157 8.94 9.28 12.10
C ALA A 157 10.32 9.28 11.44
N THR A 158 11.13 10.29 11.73
CA THR A 158 12.49 10.45 11.20
C THR A 158 13.52 10.15 12.30
N PHE A 159 14.53 9.36 11.95
CA PHE A 159 15.62 8.96 12.84
C PHE A 159 16.94 9.57 12.36
N SER A 160 17.76 10.07 13.28
CA SER A 160 18.97 10.84 12.98
C SER A 160 20.29 10.22 13.46
N ALA A 161 20.26 9.33 14.46
CA ALA A 161 21.39 8.50 14.90
C ALA A 161 20.97 7.54 16.03
N PRO A 162 21.67 6.41 16.25
CA PRO A 162 22.69 5.78 15.38
C PRO A 162 22.07 5.00 14.21
N VAL A 163 20.75 4.86 14.22
CA VAL A 163 19.93 4.41 13.08
C VAL A 163 19.37 5.67 12.42
N VAL A 164 19.59 5.81 11.12
CA VAL A 164 19.10 6.92 10.30
C VAL A 164 18.03 6.40 9.36
N GLY A 165 17.03 7.24 9.08
CA GLY A 165 16.04 6.96 8.07
C GLY A 165 14.63 7.37 8.50
N THR A 166 13.64 6.77 7.88
CA THR A 166 12.24 7.14 8.05
C THR A 166 11.35 5.92 8.21
N VAL A 167 10.33 6.05 9.06
CA VAL A 167 9.22 5.09 9.16
C VAL A 167 7.93 5.85 8.93
N ILE A 168 7.18 5.43 7.92
CA ILE A 168 5.94 6.06 7.48
C ILE A 168 4.78 5.12 7.80
N PHE A 169 3.80 5.63 8.54
CA PHE A 169 2.52 5.00 8.76
C PHE A 169 1.49 5.68 7.88
N ARG A 170 0.76 4.91 7.10
CA ARG A 170 -0.31 5.42 6.23
C ARG A 170 -1.58 4.62 6.49
N GLN A 171 -2.66 5.29 6.84
CA GLN A 171 -3.97 4.66 7.07
C GLN A 171 -5.02 5.26 6.16
N GLY A 172 -5.71 4.42 5.39
CA GLY A 172 -6.83 4.82 4.56
C GLY A 172 -8.14 4.86 5.33
N GLU A 173 -9.16 5.51 4.76
CA GLU A 173 -10.50 5.61 5.33
C GLU A 173 -11.15 4.24 5.61
N LEU A 174 -10.79 3.21 4.83
CA LEU A 174 -11.27 1.83 5.03
C LEU A 174 -10.64 1.12 6.24
N GLY A 175 -9.72 1.77 6.96
CA GLY A 175 -9.01 1.22 8.13
C GLY A 175 -7.72 0.47 7.78
N GLU A 176 -7.48 0.19 6.50
CA GLU A 176 -6.24 -0.44 6.03
C GLU A 176 -5.05 0.45 6.35
N THR A 177 -4.00 -0.16 6.91
CA THR A 177 -2.81 0.56 7.40
C THR A 177 -1.56 -0.09 6.85
N THR A 178 -0.69 0.71 6.23
CA THR A 178 0.64 0.30 5.79
C THR A 178 1.72 0.97 6.62
N ILE A 179 2.80 0.21 6.81
CA ILE A 179 4.01 0.67 7.49
C ILE A 179 5.14 0.50 6.50
N PHE A 180 5.79 1.59 6.14
CA PHE A 180 6.99 1.59 5.31
C PHE A 180 8.17 2.02 6.18
N ALA A 181 9.22 1.20 6.23
CA ALA A 181 10.42 1.50 7.00
C ALA A 181 11.64 1.47 6.07
N ASN A 182 12.35 2.60 6.00
CA ASN A 182 13.63 2.71 5.34
C ASN A 182 14.64 3.25 6.35
N VAL A 183 15.36 2.34 7.00
CA VAL A 183 16.29 2.65 8.08
C VAL A 183 17.62 1.92 7.87
N PHE A 184 18.73 2.56 8.21
CA PHE A 184 20.06 2.00 8.08
C PHE A 184 20.99 2.54 9.19
N HIS A 185 22.00 1.76 9.55
CA HIS A 185 23.02 2.19 10.50
C HIS A 185 24.05 3.09 9.84
N THR A 186 24.53 4.11 10.56
CA THR A 186 25.62 4.99 10.10
C THR A 186 26.99 4.58 10.59
N THR A 187 27.08 3.63 11.52
CA THR A 187 28.32 3.16 12.13
C THR A 187 28.76 1.85 11.49
N GLU A 188 30.04 1.63 11.27
CA GLU A 188 30.57 0.38 10.69
C GLU A 188 30.53 -0.81 11.66
N ASP A 189 30.49 -0.55 12.97
CA ASP A 189 30.50 -1.57 14.04
C ASP A 189 29.13 -2.23 14.30
N TYR A 190 28.19 -2.16 13.37
CA TYR A 190 26.83 -2.68 13.58
C TYR A 190 26.69 -4.14 13.14
N THR A 191 25.77 -4.85 13.80
CA THR A 191 25.38 -6.20 13.37
C THR A 191 24.37 -6.08 12.22
N PRO A 192 24.57 -6.74 11.06
CA PRO A 192 23.74 -6.56 9.86
C PRO A 192 22.25 -6.88 10.04
N SER A 193 21.89 -7.63 11.07
CA SER A 193 20.50 -7.96 11.41
C SER A 193 20.27 -7.79 12.91
N THR A 194 19.61 -6.70 13.28
CA THR A 194 19.17 -6.43 14.65
C THR A 194 17.65 -6.60 14.74
N ASN A 195 17.19 -7.30 15.77
CA ASN A 195 15.76 -7.35 16.09
C ASN A 195 15.42 -6.18 17.01
N HIS A 196 14.46 -5.37 16.60
CA HIS A 196 14.00 -4.23 17.39
C HIS A 196 12.53 -4.43 17.78
N GLU A 197 12.25 -4.32 19.08
CA GLU A 197 10.88 -4.17 19.56
C GLU A 197 10.44 -2.72 19.33
N TRP A 198 9.45 -2.53 18.46
CA TRP A 198 8.90 -1.21 18.18
C TRP A 198 7.53 -1.06 18.83
N ARG A 199 7.24 0.14 19.32
CA ARG A 199 5.96 0.49 19.96
C ARG A 199 5.52 1.88 19.50
N ILE A 200 4.23 2.03 19.22
CA ILE A 200 3.63 3.35 18.99
C ILE A 200 3.30 3.93 20.37
N LEU A 201 3.98 5.00 20.75
CA LEU A 201 3.76 5.69 22.02
C LEU A 201 2.84 6.90 21.77
N ALA A 202 1.69 6.94 22.46
CA ALA A 202 0.70 8.01 22.34
C ALA A 202 0.99 9.22 23.25
N THR A 203 2.17 9.26 23.86
CA THR A 203 2.59 10.36 24.74
C THR A 203 3.58 11.24 24.00
N ASP A 204 3.40 12.55 24.11
CA ASP A 204 4.36 13.54 23.61
C ASP A 204 5.76 13.21 24.13
N ILE A 205 6.65 12.80 23.22
CA ILE A 205 8.05 12.49 23.50
C ILE A 205 8.78 13.75 24.01
N LEU A 206 8.20 14.95 23.81
CA LEU A 206 8.75 16.24 24.20
C LEU A 206 8.12 16.85 25.47
N ASP A 207 7.18 16.17 26.15
CA ASP A 207 6.60 16.66 27.41
C ASP A 207 7.57 16.48 28.60
N THR A 208 8.71 17.18 28.52
CA THR A 208 9.64 17.41 29.63
C THR A 208 9.03 18.27 30.75
N THR A 209 7.84 18.85 30.51
CA THR A 209 7.09 19.67 31.48
C THR A 209 6.42 18.86 32.59
N LYS A 210 6.20 17.55 32.42
CA LYS A 210 5.69 16.69 33.51
C LYS A 210 6.73 16.33 34.58
N GLU A 211 8.02 16.37 34.27
CA GLU A 211 9.08 16.17 35.27
C GLU A 211 9.27 17.41 36.16
N LEU A 212 9.09 18.62 35.62
CA LEU A 212 9.26 19.87 36.40
C LEU A 212 8.07 20.19 37.33
N SER A 213 6.86 19.75 36.99
CA SER A 213 5.67 19.97 37.81
C SER A 213 5.55 19.01 39.00
N ARG A 214 6.30 17.91 38.98
CA ARG A 214 6.33 16.93 40.07
C ARG A 214 7.37 17.24 41.16
N LYS A 215 8.36 18.11 40.85
CA LYS A 215 9.43 18.51 41.79
C LYS A 215 9.14 19.76 42.61
N ARG A 216 8.04 20.50 42.33
CA ARG A 216 7.64 21.71 43.07
C ARG A 216 6.38 21.54 43.94
N ARG A 217 6.07 20.31 44.34
CA ARG A 217 4.91 20.01 45.22
C ARG A 217 5.32 19.50 46.59
N CYS A 218 6.60 19.67 46.95
CA CYS A 218 7.15 19.41 48.27
C CYS A 218 8.07 20.58 48.67
N GLU A 219 7.54 21.80 48.69
CA GLU A 219 8.02 22.93 49.52
C GLU A 219 6.78 23.72 49.97
#